data_AF-A0AAV5XAD1-F1
#
_entry.id   AF-A0AAV5XAD1-F1
#
_cell.length_a   1.000
_cell.length_b   1.000
_cell.length_c   1.000
_cell.angle_alpha   90.00
_cell.angle_beta   90.00
_cell.angle_gamma   90.00
#
_symmetry.space_group_name_H-M   'P 1'
#
loop_
_entity.id
_entity.type
_entity.pdbx_description
1 polymer ?
#
loop_
_entity_poly.entity_id
_entity_poly.type
_entity_poly.pdbx_seq_one_letter_code
_entity_poly.pdbx_strand_id
1 'polypeptide(L)'
;MKASELAAEQVLIGGLVLAVVLLPWWPESSATGSSWSPIVSLAGGVVLLAACYLLGIVFDRLADTLTEDLERHHRLRFALAWPALRDRQPPAVAQDWQDPFPEDHFRLAVLRDSDAVVEWLDYHRSRIRLARSLALFLPALTISGVLTSARLAGPPPGALGHPASLVIVPLVFSLAVWQIWRRRLGRAAGSEGPTWLVAPRTDQPEAYRYGQDCGYGGNDEASRRLRRSSLIRALASDPAVQASTVMIAFALIQAAAIARASVIVVAMVGAVVSALSGWAWWRISAAYRHYLRHVTTTQPKR
;
A
#
# COMPACT_ATOMS: atom_id res chain seq x y z
N MET A 1 1.69 -14.26 16.93
CA MET A 1 0.58 -13.29 16.77
C MET A 1 -0.70 -13.96 17.24
N LYS A 2 -1.52 -13.28 18.05
CA LYS A 2 -2.76 -13.90 18.56
C LYS A 2 -3.79 -13.94 17.43
N ALA A 3 -4.53 -15.04 17.31
CA ALA A 3 -5.56 -15.20 16.26
C ALA A 3 -6.60 -14.05 16.28
N SER A 4 -6.86 -13.49 17.47
CA SER A 4 -7.75 -12.34 17.66
C SER A 4 -7.24 -11.04 17.01
N GLU A 5 -5.93 -10.80 17.01
CA GLU A 5 -5.31 -9.60 16.41
C GLU A 5 -5.43 -9.67 14.88
N LEU A 6 -5.11 -10.84 14.32
CA LEU A 6 -5.26 -11.10 12.89
C LEU A 6 -6.73 -10.91 12.47
N ALA A 7 -7.68 -11.44 13.25
CA ALA A 7 -9.10 -11.27 12.95
C ALA A 7 -9.55 -9.81 13.01
N ALA A 8 -9.10 -9.06 14.03
CA ALA A 8 -9.39 -7.64 14.15
C ALA A 8 -8.84 -6.83 12.96
N GLU A 9 -7.63 -7.12 12.49
CA GLU A 9 -7.06 -6.47 11.31
C GLU A 9 -7.92 -6.68 10.06
N GLN A 10 -8.32 -7.91 9.79
CA GLN A 10 -9.14 -8.21 8.61
C GLN A 10 -10.52 -7.54 8.72
N VAL A 11 -11.14 -7.53 9.90
CA VAL A 11 -12.40 -6.80 10.15
C VAL A 11 -12.21 -5.30 9.91
N LEU A 12 -11.11 -4.69 10.36
CA LEU A 12 -10.83 -3.27 10.12
C LEU A 12 -10.63 -2.96 8.63
N ILE A 13 -9.87 -3.78 7.92
CA ILE A 13 -9.63 -3.61 6.47
C ILE A 13 -10.95 -3.76 5.70
N GLY A 14 -11.74 -4.80 5.97
CA GLY A 14 -13.01 -4.97 5.27
C GLY A 14 -14.08 -3.97 5.70
N GLY A 15 -14.05 -3.48 6.94
CA GLY A 15 -14.87 -2.36 7.40
C GLY A 15 -14.55 -1.07 6.63
N LEU A 16 -13.25 -0.82 6.37
CA LEU A 16 -12.82 0.30 5.54
C LEU A 16 -13.33 0.18 4.10
N VAL A 17 -13.19 -1.00 3.47
CA VAL A 17 -13.71 -1.26 2.12
C VAL A 17 -15.23 -1.11 2.09
N LEU A 18 -15.92 -1.62 3.10
CA LEU A 18 -17.36 -1.49 3.18
C LEU A 18 -17.78 -0.03 3.37
N ALA A 19 -17.03 0.77 4.12
CA ALA A 19 -17.28 2.20 4.24
C ALA A 19 -17.11 2.93 2.90
N VAL A 20 -16.12 2.56 2.07
CA VAL A 20 -15.99 3.10 0.70
C VAL A 20 -17.27 2.85 -0.09
N VAL A 21 -17.85 1.65 0.04
CA VAL A 21 -19.11 1.35 -0.64
C VAL A 21 -20.26 2.06 0.04
N LEU A 22 -20.55 1.85 1.31
CA LEU A 22 -21.80 2.24 1.94
C LEU A 22 -21.91 3.73 2.30
N LEU A 23 -20.81 4.42 2.60
CA LEU A 23 -20.83 5.79 3.11
C LEU A 23 -21.62 6.77 2.22
N PRO A 24 -21.48 6.76 0.87
CA PRO A 24 -22.26 7.59 -0.03
C PRO A 24 -23.78 7.44 0.14
N TRP A 25 -24.28 6.28 0.58
CA TRP A 25 -25.70 5.99 0.80
C TRP A 25 -26.15 6.10 2.26
N TRP A 26 -25.25 6.57 3.14
CA TRP A 26 -25.56 6.79 4.55
C TRP A 26 -26.76 7.72 4.81
N PRO A 27 -26.98 8.81 4.06
CA PRO A 27 -28.13 9.69 4.30
C PRO A 27 -29.47 8.95 4.17
N GLU A 28 -29.61 8.05 3.20
CA GLU A 28 -30.84 7.27 2.99
C GLU A 28 -31.02 6.17 4.03
N SER A 29 -29.92 5.49 4.40
CA SER A 29 -29.99 4.40 5.36
C SER A 29 -30.33 4.89 6.77
N SER A 30 -29.78 6.03 7.18
CA SER A 30 -30.05 6.63 8.49
C SER A 30 -31.52 7.04 8.68
N ALA A 31 -32.21 7.45 7.62
CA ALA A 31 -33.63 7.79 7.65
C ALA A 31 -34.54 6.57 7.87
N THR A 32 -34.06 5.36 7.52
CA THR A 32 -34.85 4.11 7.57
C THR A 32 -34.56 3.28 8.83
N GLY A 33 -33.55 3.66 9.62
CA GLY A 33 -32.98 2.84 10.69
C GLY A 33 -33.74 2.77 12.01
N SER A 34 -34.82 3.55 12.20
CA SER A 34 -35.46 3.69 13.52
C SER A 34 -36.44 2.56 13.89
N SER A 35 -36.70 1.59 13.01
CA SER A 35 -37.77 0.59 13.21
C SER A 35 -37.34 -0.88 13.31
N TRP A 36 -36.03 -1.18 13.41
CA TRP A 36 -35.55 -2.56 13.43
C TRP A 36 -35.64 -3.15 14.83
N SER A 37 -36.07 -4.42 14.94
CA SER A 37 -36.10 -5.10 16.23
C SER A 37 -34.67 -5.45 16.69
N PRO A 38 -34.39 -5.48 18.01
CA PRO A 38 -33.04 -5.73 18.53
C PRO A 38 -32.40 -7.02 18.03
N ILE A 39 -33.20 -8.07 17.84
CA ILE A 39 -32.73 -9.37 17.33
C ILE A 39 -32.25 -9.26 15.89
N VAL A 40 -33.00 -8.55 15.03
CA VAL A 40 -32.62 -8.34 13.63
C VAL A 40 -31.39 -7.44 13.56
N SER A 41 -31.29 -6.43 14.43
CA SER A 41 -30.09 -5.60 14.54
C SER A 41 -28.86 -6.41 14.96
N LEU A 42 -28.98 -7.33 15.92
CA LEU A 42 -27.89 -8.21 16.35
C LEU A 42 -27.46 -9.16 15.22
N ALA A 43 -28.42 -9.84 14.59
CA ALA A 43 -28.13 -10.74 13.48
C ALA A 43 -27.48 -10.00 12.29
N GLY A 44 -27.99 -8.80 11.97
CA GLY A 44 -27.40 -7.91 10.98
C GLY A 44 -25.97 -7.51 11.33
N GLY A 45 -25.68 -7.20 12.60
CA GLY A 45 -24.34 -6.91 13.07
C GLY A 45 -23.36 -8.08 12.92
N VAL A 46 -23.79 -9.31 13.23
CA VAL A 46 -22.97 -10.51 13.04
C VAL A 46 -22.67 -10.76 11.56
N VAL A 47 -23.68 -10.67 10.69
CA VAL A 47 -23.51 -10.82 9.23
C VAL A 47 -22.58 -9.74 8.68
N LEU A 48 -22.73 -8.50 9.15
CA LEU A 48 -21.87 -7.38 8.78
C LEU A 48 -20.41 -7.63 9.16
N LEU A 49 -20.16 -8.07 10.40
CA LEU A 49 -18.81 -8.41 10.87
C LEU A 49 -18.20 -9.56 10.06
N ALA A 50 -18.97 -10.60 9.75
CA ALA A 50 -18.51 -11.71 8.90
C ALA A 50 -18.16 -11.24 7.48
N ALA A 51 -18.99 -10.37 6.90
CA ALA A 51 -18.72 -9.76 5.59
C ALA A 51 -17.45 -8.89 5.63
N CYS A 52 -17.28 -8.06 6.65
CA CYS A 52 -16.06 -7.29 6.85
C CYS A 52 -14.83 -8.20 6.97
N TYR A 53 -14.89 -9.28 7.73
CA TYR A 53 -13.77 -10.22 7.84
C TYR A 53 -13.38 -10.83 6.48
N LEU A 54 -14.36 -11.32 5.70
CA LEU A 54 -14.12 -11.92 4.39
C LEU A 54 -13.57 -10.91 3.37
N LEU A 55 -14.17 -9.71 3.31
CA LEU A 55 -13.68 -8.63 2.46
C LEU A 55 -12.27 -8.21 2.87
N GLY A 56 -11.99 -8.14 4.18
CA GLY A 56 -10.67 -7.88 4.72
C GLY A 56 -9.60 -8.76 4.08
N ILE A 57 -9.80 -10.07 4.10
CA ILE A 57 -8.84 -11.05 3.55
C ILE A 57 -8.58 -10.79 2.07
N VAL A 58 -9.64 -10.62 1.28
CA VAL A 58 -9.51 -10.43 -0.17
C VAL A 58 -8.78 -9.11 -0.48
N PHE A 59 -9.16 -8.04 0.20
CA PHE A 59 -8.62 -6.71 -0.07
C PHE A 59 -7.23 -6.49 0.54
N ASP A 60 -6.86 -7.18 1.62
CA ASP A 60 -5.47 -7.23 2.10
C ASP A 60 -4.55 -7.88 1.05
N ARG A 61 -5.00 -8.96 0.39
CA ARG A 61 -4.27 -9.59 -0.73
C ARG A 61 -4.20 -8.71 -1.97
N LEU A 62 -5.24 -7.95 -2.25
CA LEU A 62 -5.21 -6.94 -3.30
C LEU A 62 -4.18 -5.86 -2.97
N ALA A 63 -4.13 -5.40 -1.71
CA ALA A 63 -3.16 -4.41 -1.25
C ALA A 63 -1.72 -4.92 -1.31
N ASP A 64 -1.46 -6.17 -0.88
CA ASP A 64 -0.20 -6.88 -1.10
C ASP A 64 0.21 -6.79 -2.58
N THR A 65 -0.67 -7.21 -3.48
CA THR A 65 -0.37 -7.33 -4.91
C THR A 65 -0.10 -5.98 -5.55
N LEU A 66 -0.89 -4.96 -5.21
CA LEU A 66 -0.78 -3.62 -5.79
C LEU A 66 0.49 -2.88 -5.35
N THR A 67 1.01 -3.20 -4.16
CA THR A 67 2.17 -2.50 -3.58
C THR A 67 3.47 -3.32 -3.62
N GLU A 68 3.42 -4.57 -4.08
CA GLU A 68 4.55 -5.50 -4.10
C GLU A 68 5.79 -4.91 -4.82
N ASP A 69 5.61 -4.28 -5.98
CA ASP A 69 6.73 -3.72 -6.74
C ASP A 69 7.39 -2.55 -6.02
N LEU A 70 6.61 -1.73 -5.32
CA LEU A 70 7.10 -0.63 -4.50
C LEU A 70 7.86 -1.15 -3.26
N GLU A 71 7.32 -2.17 -2.58
CA GLU A 71 8.00 -2.84 -1.47
C GLU A 71 9.34 -3.45 -1.92
N ARG A 72 9.37 -4.12 -3.08
CA ARG A 72 10.59 -4.66 -3.69
C ARG A 72 11.59 -3.57 -4.03
N HIS A 73 11.15 -2.47 -4.63
CA HIS A 73 12.03 -1.32 -4.91
C HIS A 73 12.68 -0.82 -3.63
N HIS A 74 11.90 -0.67 -2.55
CA HIS A 74 12.46 -0.22 -1.29
C HIS A 74 13.42 -1.24 -0.71
N ARG A 75 13.11 -2.54 -0.80
CA ARG A 75 13.96 -3.61 -0.27
C ARG A 75 15.30 -3.63 -0.98
N LEU A 76 15.30 -3.55 -2.31
CA LEU A 76 16.51 -3.40 -3.12
C LEU A 76 17.31 -2.17 -2.72
N ARG A 77 16.67 -1.00 -2.63
CA ARG A 77 17.31 0.23 -2.18
C ARG A 77 17.96 0.08 -0.81
N PHE A 78 17.28 -0.58 0.12
CA PHE A 78 17.80 -0.82 1.47
C PHE A 78 18.98 -1.79 1.45
N ALA A 79 18.86 -2.89 0.72
CA ALA A 79 19.88 -3.92 0.62
C ALA A 79 21.15 -3.38 -0.06
N LEU A 80 21.02 -2.70 -1.20
CA LEU A 80 22.14 -2.13 -1.95
C LEU A 80 22.79 -0.92 -1.27
N ALA A 81 22.13 -0.31 -0.29
CA ALA A 81 22.73 0.72 0.56
C ALA A 81 23.61 0.13 1.68
N TRP A 82 23.71 -1.20 1.81
CA TRP A 82 24.55 -1.84 2.82
C TRP A 82 26.04 -1.63 2.49
N PRO A 83 26.84 -1.04 3.42
CA PRO A 83 28.27 -0.83 3.22
C PRO A 83 29.05 -2.07 2.76
N ALA A 84 28.73 -3.25 3.30
CA ALA A 84 29.40 -4.51 2.95
C ALA A 84 29.29 -4.89 1.47
N LEU A 85 28.32 -4.35 0.73
CA LEU A 85 28.16 -4.57 -0.71
C LEU A 85 28.78 -3.46 -1.56
N ARG A 86 28.99 -2.29 -0.96
CA ARG A 86 29.57 -1.13 -1.63
C ARG A 86 31.03 -1.36 -2.00
N ASP A 87 31.73 -2.14 -1.17
CA ASP A 87 33.15 -2.44 -1.36
C ASP A 87 33.36 -3.77 -2.11
N ARG A 88 32.30 -4.53 -2.39
CA ARG A 88 32.40 -5.75 -3.20
C ARG A 88 32.43 -5.35 -4.67
N GLN A 89 33.43 -5.88 -5.40
CA GLN A 89 33.39 -5.82 -6.85
C GLN A 89 32.10 -6.49 -7.35
N PRO A 90 31.49 -5.97 -8.44
CA PRO A 90 30.43 -6.67 -9.14
C PRO A 90 30.83 -8.12 -9.34
N PRO A 91 29.98 -9.12 -9.03
CA PRO A 91 30.28 -10.47 -9.46
C PRO A 91 30.44 -10.46 -10.99
N ALA A 92 31.55 -11.03 -11.48
CA ALA A 92 31.86 -11.06 -12.92
C ALA A 92 30.81 -11.87 -13.70
N VAL A 93 30.13 -12.79 -13.02
CA VAL A 93 29.06 -13.63 -13.55
C VAL A 93 27.83 -13.50 -12.67
N ALA A 94 26.66 -13.34 -13.30
CA ALA A 94 25.36 -13.29 -12.61
C ALA A 94 25.12 -14.48 -11.65
N GLN A 95 25.77 -15.62 -11.89
CA GLN A 95 25.64 -16.84 -11.11
C GLN A 95 26.19 -16.73 -9.67
N ASP A 96 27.06 -15.77 -9.38
CA ASP A 96 27.62 -15.57 -8.03
C ASP A 96 26.79 -14.58 -7.18
N TRP A 97 25.66 -14.10 -7.71
CA TRP A 97 24.80 -13.18 -6.97
C TRP A 97 24.13 -13.89 -5.79
N GLN A 98 24.50 -13.46 -4.59
CA GLN A 98 23.83 -13.87 -3.35
C GLN A 98 22.90 -12.74 -2.92
N ASP A 99 21.69 -13.09 -2.42
CA ASP A 99 20.74 -12.10 -1.91
C ASP A 99 21.45 -11.20 -0.88
N PRO A 100 21.61 -9.88 -1.15
CA PRO A 100 22.25 -8.95 -0.24
C PRO A 100 21.48 -8.74 1.06
N PHE A 101 20.19 -9.08 1.08
CA PHE A 101 19.32 -8.97 2.23
C PHE A 101 18.35 -10.17 2.24
N PRO A 102 18.82 -11.36 2.65
CA PRO A 102 18.00 -12.58 2.73
C PRO A 102 17.05 -12.45 3.92
N GLU A 103 15.98 -11.68 3.72
CA GLU A 103 15.05 -11.27 4.76
C GLU A 103 14.47 -12.46 5.52
N ASP A 104 14.20 -13.56 4.83
CA ASP A 104 13.65 -14.77 5.45
C ASP A 104 14.66 -15.45 6.38
N HIS A 105 15.95 -15.45 6.02
CA HIS A 105 17.00 -15.93 6.93
C HIS A 105 17.13 -15.02 8.16
N PHE A 106 17.04 -13.70 7.98
CA PHE A 106 17.05 -12.76 9.09
C PHE A 106 15.85 -12.92 10.01
N ARG A 107 14.66 -13.16 9.45
CA ARG A 107 13.47 -13.47 10.22
C ARG A 107 13.63 -14.77 11.00
N LEU A 108 14.12 -15.83 10.35
CA LEU A 108 14.35 -17.14 11.00
C LEU A 108 15.40 -17.06 12.11
N ALA A 109 16.47 -16.29 11.92
CA ALA A 109 17.49 -16.06 12.94
C ALA A 109 16.88 -15.39 14.18
N VAL A 110 16.09 -14.34 13.96
CA VAL A 110 15.44 -13.58 15.03
C VAL A 110 14.40 -14.40 15.80
N LEU A 111 13.69 -15.33 15.14
CA LEU A 111 12.74 -16.23 15.79
C LEU A 111 13.39 -17.19 16.80
N ARG A 112 14.72 -17.39 16.76
CA ARG A 112 15.43 -18.31 17.66
C ARG A 112 15.84 -17.67 18.99
N ASP A 113 15.82 -16.34 19.10
CA ASP A 113 16.45 -15.65 20.22
C ASP A 113 15.55 -15.45 21.44
N SER A 114 14.30 -15.02 21.23
CA SER A 114 13.42 -14.59 22.33
C SER A 114 11.98 -14.38 21.87
N ASP A 115 11.02 -14.88 22.66
CA ASP A 115 9.59 -14.68 22.47
C ASP A 115 9.21 -13.19 22.37
N ALA A 116 9.88 -12.31 23.13
CA ALA A 116 9.63 -10.88 23.10
C ALA A 116 9.97 -10.26 21.73
N VAL A 117 10.99 -10.79 21.04
CA VAL A 117 11.33 -10.31 19.71
C VAL A 117 10.34 -10.83 18.66
N VAL A 118 9.85 -12.06 18.83
CA VAL A 118 8.77 -12.59 17.98
C VAL A 118 7.51 -11.74 18.10
N GLU A 119 7.10 -11.40 19.32
CA GLU A 119 5.96 -10.52 19.58
C GLU A 119 6.14 -9.14 18.94
N TRP A 120 7.33 -8.54 19.09
CA TRP A 120 7.67 -7.26 18.46
C TRP A 120 7.61 -7.31 16.93
N LEU A 121 8.11 -8.39 16.31
CA LEU A 121 8.08 -8.59 14.87
C LEU A 121 6.65 -8.74 14.35
N ASP A 122 5.85 -9.56 15.02
CA ASP A 122 4.45 -9.78 14.66
C ASP A 122 3.64 -8.48 14.75
N TYR A 123 3.87 -7.70 15.80
CA TYR A 123 3.29 -6.37 15.96
C TYR A 123 3.65 -5.41 14.81
N HIS A 124 4.91 -5.39 14.37
CA HIS A 124 5.31 -4.54 13.26
C HIS A 124 4.73 -5.01 11.93
N ARG A 125 4.64 -6.32 11.69
CA ARG A 125 4.03 -6.88 10.47
C ARG A 125 2.56 -6.53 10.38
N SER A 126 1.83 -6.70 11.49
CA SER A 126 0.44 -6.26 11.64
C SER A 126 0.28 -4.78 11.23
N ARG A 127 1.11 -3.90 11.79
CA ARG A 127 1.08 -2.46 11.48
C ARG A 127 1.42 -2.14 10.02
N ILE A 128 2.37 -2.84 9.42
CA ILE A 128 2.71 -2.66 8.00
C ILE A 128 1.52 -3.02 7.13
N ARG A 129 0.86 -4.15 7.38
CA ARG A 129 -0.34 -4.57 6.63
C ARG A 129 -1.46 -3.54 6.74
N LEU A 130 -1.79 -3.13 7.97
CA LEU A 130 -2.85 -2.15 8.20
C LEU A 130 -2.53 -0.78 7.59
N ALA A 131 -1.30 -0.28 7.77
CA ALA A 131 -0.88 1.01 7.21
C ALA A 131 -0.89 1.01 5.68
N ARG A 132 -0.52 -0.11 5.06
CA ARG A 132 -0.60 -0.30 3.61
C ARG A 132 -2.03 -0.30 3.09
N SER A 133 -2.92 -1.04 3.75
CA SER A 133 -4.35 -1.05 3.39
C SER A 133 -4.97 0.34 3.55
N LEU A 134 -4.64 1.06 4.62
CA LEU A 134 -5.03 2.47 4.77
C LEU A 134 -4.51 3.34 3.62
N ALA A 135 -3.21 3.25 3.31
CA ALA A 135 -2.61 4.03 2.22
C ALA A 135 -3.31 3.79 0.87
N LEU A 136 -3.76 2.56 0.62
CA LEU A 136 -4.42 2.19 -0.62
C LEU A 136 -5.91 2.58 -0.67
N PHE A 137 -6.65 2.39 0.42
CA PHE A 137 -8.11 2.52 0.43
C PHE A 137 -8.61 3.88 0.95
N LEU A 138 -7.81 4.65 1.68
CA LEU A 138 -8.19 6.01 2.11
C LEU A 138 -8.47 6.98 0.95
N PRO A 139 -7.78 6.95 -0.19
CA PRO A 139 -8.17 7.74 -1.36
C PRO A 139 -9.59 7.43 -1.85
N ALA A 140 -9.97 6.16 -1.88
CA ALA A 140 -11.32 5.74 -2.24
C ALA A 140 -12.36 6.16 -1.18
N LEU A 141 -11.99 6.08 0.10
CA LEU A 141 -12.83 6.56 1.20
C LEU A 141 -13.01 8.08 1.12
N THR A 142 -11.99 8.82 0.68
CA THR A 142 -12.05 10.27 0.49
C THR A 142 -13.09 10.64 -0.57
N ILE A 143 -13.12 9.94 -1.72
CA ILE A 143 -14.18 10.09 -2.72
C ILE A 143 -15.56 9.86 -2.08
N SER A 144 -15.67 8.78 -1.32
CA SER A 144 -16.93 8.38 -0.68
C SER A 144 -17.41 9.43 0.33
N GLY A 145 -16.49 9.99 1.12
CA GLY A 145 -16.76 11.07 2.07
C GLY A 145 -17.17 12.37 1.37
N VAL A 146 -16.53 12.72 0.25
CA VAL A 146 -16.91 13.87 -0.59
C VAL A 146 -18.34 13.71 -1.11
N LEU A 147 -18.68 12.55 -1.66
CA LEU A 147 -20.03 12.27 -2.17
C LEU A 147 -21.08 12.31 -1.07
N THR A 148 -20.79 11.73 0.10
CA THR A 148 -21.69 11.75 1.25
C THR A 148 -21.94 13.17 1.74
N SER A 149 -20.87 13.96 1.87
CA SER A 149 -20.95 15.36 2.32
C SER A 149 -21.71 16.23 1.31
N ALA A 150 -21.54 15.95 0.01
CA ALA A 150 -22.28 16.61 -1.05
C ALA A 150 -23.79 16.36 -0.92
N ARG A 151 -24.19 15.10 -0.72
CA ARG A 151 -25.60 14.70 -0.53
C ARG A 151 -26.22 15.32 0.71
N LEU A 152 -25.50 15.30 1.84
CA LEU A 152 -25.98 15.90 3.09
C LEU A 152 -26.19 17.42 2.98
N ALA A 153 -25.41 18.10 2.15
CA ALA A 153 -25.58 19.53 1.93
C ALA A 153 -26.75 19.85 0.96
N GLY A 154 -27.44 18.85 0.40
CA GLY A 154 -28.56 18.98 -0.52
C GLY A 154 -28.17 18.85 -2.00
N PRO A 155 -29.11 18.53 -2.91
CA PRO A 155 -28.80 18.25 -4.32
C PRO A 155 -28.17 19.48 -5.00
N PRO A 156 -26.98 19.36 -5.61
CA PRO A 156 -26.44 20.44 -6.43
C PRO A 156 -27.26 20.57 -7.73
N PRO A 157 -27.44 21.80 -8.24
CA PRO A 157 -28.08 21.99 -9.54
C PRO A 157 -27.23 21.38 -10.66
N GLY A 158 -27.72 20.33 -11.32
CA GLY A 158 -27.18 19.84 -12.60
C GLY A 158 -26.05 18.79 -12.55
N ALA A 159 -25.67 18.24 -11.40
CA ALA A 159 -24.63 17.21 -11.35
C ALA A 159 -25.17 15.84 -11.81
N LEU A 160 -24.50 15.24 -12.79
CA LEU A 160 -24.61 13.82 -13.18
C LEU A 160 -24.77 12.96 -11.91
N GLY A 161 -25.79 12.10 -11.88
CA GLY A 161 -26.25 11.36 -10.69
C GLY A 161 -25.12 10.87 -9.77
N HIS A 162 -25.11 11.40 -8.55
CA HIS A 162 -24.07 11.21 -7.52
C HIS A 162 -23.53 9.78 -7.31
N PRO A 163 -24.30 8.68 -7.35
CA PRO A 163 -23.74 7.34 -7.16
C PRO A 163 -22.99 6.79 -8.38
N ALA A 164 -23.28 7.26 -9.61
CA ALA A 164 -22.59 6.79 -10.81
C ALA A 164 -21.09 7.12 -10.79
N SER A 165 -20.72 8.21 -10.07
CA SER A 165 -19.34 8.59 -9.87
C SER A 165 -18.51 7.54 -9.10
N LEU A 166 -19.14 6.66 -8.30
CA LEU A 166 -18.44 5.60 -7.59
C LEU A 166 -17.86 4.53 -8.50
N VAL A 167 -18.34 4.42 -9.74
CA VAL A 167 -17.77 3.50 -10.75
C VAL A 167 -16.29 3.81 -11.01
N ILE A 168 -15.83 5.04 -10.72
CA ILE A 168 -14.42 5.41 -10.84
C ILE A 168 -13.52 4.55 -9.93
N VAL A 169 -13.98 4.17 -8.74
CA VAL A 169 -13.18 3.42 -7.76
C VAL A 169 -12.82 2.03 -8.29
N PRO A 170 -13.79 1.14 -8.64
CA PRO A 170 -13.46 -0.15 -9.22
C PRO A 170 -12.73 0.00 -10.56
N LEU A 171 -13.07 0.99 -11.39
CA LEU A 171 -12.37 1.22 -12.66
C LEU A 171 -10.87 1.50 -12.46
N VAL A 172 -10.53 2.40 -11.54
CA VAL A 172 -9.15 2.77 -11.23
C VAL A 172 -8.37 1.58 -10.66
N PHE A 173 -8.96 0.82 -9.73
CA PHE A 173 -8.32 -0.39 -9.20
C PHE A 173 -8.16 -1.49 -10.27
N SER A 174 -9.17 -1.73 -11.10
CA SER A 174 -9.08 -2.68 -12.21
C SER A 174 -7.98 -2.30 -13.20
N LEU A 175 -7.85 -1.00 -13.52
CA LEU A 175 -6.77 -0.51 -14.37
C LEU A 175 -5.40 -0.74 -13.72
N ALA A 176 -5.25 -0.47 -12.42
CA ALA A 176 -4.01 -0.71 -11.69
C ALA A 176 -3.61 -2.20 -11.69
N VAL A 177 -4.57 -3.10 -11.41
CA VAL A 177 -4.34 -4.55 -11.47
C VAL A 177 -3.96 -4.99 -12.88
N TRP A 178 -4.67 -4.51 -13.90
CA TRP A 178 -4.37 -4.82 -15.30
C TRP A 178 -2.95 -4.36 -15.69
N GLN A 179 -2.52 -3.17 -15.26
CA GLN A 179 -1.16 -2.69 -15.51
C GLN A 179 -0.11 -3.60 -14.88
N ILE A 180 -0.30 -4.05 -13.63
CA ILE A 180 0.62 -5.00 -12.97
C ILE A 180 0.65 -6.32 -13.73
N TRP A 181 -0.50 -6.86 -14.09
CA TRP A 181 -0.59 -8.11 -14.84
C TRP A 181 0.11 -8.01 -16.19
N ARG A 182 -0.11 -6.92 -16.94
CA ARG A 182 0.58 -6.64 -18.22
C ARG A 182 2.10 -6.57 -18.05
N ARG A 183 2.59 -5.93 -16.98
CA ARG A 183 4.02 -5.85 -16.67
C ARG A 183 4.63 -7.23 -16.36
N ARG A 184 3.90 -8.06 -15.62
CA ARG A 184 4.33 -9.45 -15.30
C ARG A 184 4.38 -10.33 -16.55
N LEU A 185 3.39 -10.24 -17.43
CA LEU A 185 3.38 -10.96 -18.70
C LEU A 185 4.51 -10.52 -19.63
N GLY A 186 4.75 -9.21 -19.75
CA GLY A 186 5.84 -8.69 -20.58
C GLY A 186 7.21 -9.25 -20.16
N ARG A 187 7.46 -9.36 -18.85
CA ARG A 187 8.66 -10.03 -18.32
C ARG A 187 8.71 -11.51 -18.65
N ALA A 188 7.61 -12.23 -18.47
CA ALA A 188 7.55 -13.67 -18.77
C ALA A 188 7.82 -13.95 -20.26
N ALA A 189 7.46 -13.02 -21.14
CA ALA A 189 7.73 -13.08 -22.58
C ALA A 189 9.16 -12.66 -22.96
N GLY A 190 10.04 -12.35 -22.00
CA GLY A 190 11.40 -11.89 -22.28
C GLY A 190 11.48 -10.52 -22.97
N SER A 191 10.42 -9.71 -22.91
CA SER A 191 10.44 -8.37 -23.49
C SER A 191 11.44 -7.50 -22.74
N GLU A 192 12.37 -6.88 -23.48
CA GLU A 192 13.33 -5.87 -23.00
C GLU A 192 12.63 -4.54 -22.67
N GLY A 193 11.57 -4.61 -21.86
CA GLY A 193 10.99 -3.43 -21.25
C GLY A 193 12.02 -2.76 -20.32
N PRO A 194 11.86 -1.45 -20.04
CA PRO A 194 12.74 -0.76 -19.11
C PRO A 194 12.81 -1.48 -17.75
N THR A 195 14.02 -1.91 -17.37
CA THR A 195 14.31 -2.70 -16.15
C THR A 195 13.79 -2.03 -14.87
N TRP A 196 13.64 -0.71 -14.87
CA TRP A 196 13.18 0.08 -13.74
C TRP A 196 11.66 -0.01 -13.47
N LEU A 197 10.84 -0.42 -14.44
CA LEU A 197 9.37 -0.42 -14.34
C LEU A 197 8.82 -1.46 -13.36
N VAL A 198 9.61 -2.49 -13.09
CA VAL A 198 9.24 -3.55 -12.21
C VAL A 198 10.51 -3.91 -11.43
N ALA A 199 10.46 -3.80 -10.12
CA ALA A 199 11.60 -4.15 -9.28
C ALA A 199 11.84 -5.68 -9.33
N PRO A 200 13.07 -6.16 -9.58
CA PRO A 200 13.39 -7.57 -9.40
C PRO A 200 13.30 -7.95 -7.92
N ARG A 201 13.31 -9.25 -7.63
CA ARG A 201 13.50 -9.71 -6.24
C ARG A 201 14.97 -9.53 -5.85
N THR A 202 15.28 -9.47 -4.56
CA THR A 202 16.67 -9.22 -4.11
C THR A 202 17.61 -10.39 -4.37
N ASP A 203 17.09 -11.62 -4.41
CA ASP A 203 17.79 -12.85 -4.74
C ASP A 203 18.07 -13.03 -6.23
N GLN A 204 17.46 -12.21 -7.09
CA GLN A 204 17.63 -12.28 -8.54
C GLN A 204 18.88 -11.50 -8.98
N PRO A 205 19.69 -12.02 -9.93
CA PRO A 205 20.89 -11.32 -10.42
C PRO A 205 20.58 -9.97 -11.08
N GLU A 206 19.36 -9.80 -11.62
CA GLU A 206 18.88 -8.54 -12.17
C GLU A 206 18.81 -7.43 -11.12
N ALA A 207 18.73 -7.76 -9.82
CA ALA A 207 18.79 -6.82 -8.70
C ALA A 207 20.04 -5.93 -8.74
N TYR A 208 21.16 -6.52 -9.15
CA TYR A 208 22.42 -5.80 -9.24
C TYR A 208 22.39 -4.75 -10.36
N ARG A 209 22.00 -5.17 -11.58
CA ARG A 209 21.85 -4.27 -12.73
C ARG A 209 20.84 -3.15 -12.44
N TYR A 210 19.69 -3.52 -11.88
CA TYR A 210 18.69 -2.58 -11.39
C TYR A 210 19.29 -1.56 -10.41
N GLY A 211 20.14 -2.05 -9.51
CA GLY A 211 20.91 -1.24 -8.57
C GLY A 211 21.74 -0.16 -9.27
N GLN A 212 22.55 -0.58 -10.23
CA GLN A 212 23.41 0.30 -11.03
C GLN A 212 22.58 1.32 -11.83
N ASP A 213 21.52 0.90 -12.51
CA ASP A 213 20.60 1.77 -13.27
C ASP A 213 19.96 2.85 -12.39
N CYS A 214 19.73 2.51 -11.12
CA CYS A 214 19.18 3.43 -10.13
C CYS A 214 20.24 4.26 -9.40
N GLY A 215 21.53 4.09 -9.69
CA GLY A 215 22.65 4.78 -9.05
C GLY A 215 22.97 4.27 -7.64
N TYR A 216 22.56 3.06 -7.28
CA TYR A 216 22.98 2.40 -6.04
C TYR A 216 24.37 1.79 -6.24
N GLY A 217 25.33 2.14 -5.38
CA GLY A 217 26.73 1.73 -5.46
C GLY A 217 27.72 2.90 -5.59
N GLY A 218 27.32 4.00 -6.22
CA GLY A 218 28.17 5.19 -6.38
C GLY A 218 28.07 6.21 -5.24
N ASN A 219 29.20 6.86 -4.97
CA ASN A 219 29.37 7.87 -3.90
C ASN A 219 29.35 9.30 -4.40
N ASP A 220 29.56 9.43 -5.70
CA ASP A 220 29.58 10.67 -6.44
C ASP A 220 28.19 11.33 -6.49
N GLU A 221 28.20 12.62 -6.82
CA GLU A 221 27.00 13.42 -6.89
C GLU A 221 26.04 12.91 -7.98
N ALA A 222 26.58 12.41 -9.10
CA ALA A 222 25.79 11.81 -10.17
C ALA A 222 24.96 10.63 -9.67
N SER A 223 25.55 9.70 -8.91
CA SER A 223 24.80 8.60 -8.29
C SER A 223 23.77 9.05 -7.25
N ARG A 224 24.02 10.16 -6.53
CA ARG A 224 22.98 10.74 -5.65
C ARG A 224 21.80 11.28 -6.44
N ARG A 225 22.05 11.97 -7.56
CA ARG A 225 21.00 12.49 -8.45
C ARG A 225 20.21 11.34 -9.09
N LEU A 226 20.89 10.30 -9.58
CA LEU A 226 20.28 9.09 -10.13
C LEU A 226 19.39 8.35 -9.11
N ARG A 227 19.82 8.24 -7.85
CA ARG A 227 19.01 7.64 -6.77
C ARG A 227 17.72 8.41 -6.49
N ARG A 228 17.77 9.74 -6.53
CA ARG A 228 16.57 10.57 -6.36
C ARG A 228 15.63 10.44 -7.55
N SER A 229 16.17 10.49 -8.78
CA SER A 229 15.36 10.39 -9.99
C SER A 229 14.78 8.99 -10.20
N SER A 230 15.48 7.93 -9.81
CA SER A 230 14.97 6.55 -9.86
C SER A 230 13.81 6.34 -8.90
N LEU A 231 13.89 6.87 -7.67
CA LEU A 231 12.78 6.81 -6.72
C LEU A 231 11.54 7.54 -7.24
N ILE A 232 11.70 8.77 -7.74
CA ILE A 232 10.57 9.55 -8.27
C ILE A 232 9.94 8.82 -9.47
N ARG A 233 10.75 8.27 -10.37
CA ARG A 233 10.26 7.46 -11.49
C ARG A 233 9.53 6.20 -11.03
N ALA A 234 10.10 5.47 -10.07
CA ALA A 234 9.47 4.29 -9.50
C ALA A 234 8.09 4.64 -8.92
N LEU A 235 8.01 5.67 -8.06
CA LEU A 235 6.76 6.16 -7.49
C LEU A 235 5.77 6.63 -8.57
N ALA A 236 6.20 7.42 -9.54
CA ALA A 236 5.34 7.94 -10.60
C ALA A 236 4.83 6.83 -11.54
N SER A 237 5.59 5.74 -11.67
CA SER A 237 5.22 4.58 -12.47
C SER A 237 4.47 3.50 -11.68
N ASP A 238 4.36 3.62 -10.36
CA ASP A 238 3.75 2.60 -9.52
C ASP A 238 2.21 2.64 -9.68
N PRO A 239 1.55 1.52 -10.04
CA PRO A 239 0.10 1.51 -10.28
C PRO A 239 -0.72 1.88 -9.03
N ALA A 240 -0.28 1.55 -7.82
CA ALA A 240 -0.99 1.91 -6.59
C ALA A 240 -0.87 3.41 -6.30
N VAL A 241 0.31 4.00 -6.52
CA VAL A 241 0.52 5.45 -6.39
C VAL A 241 -0.29 6.21 -7.43
N GLN A 242 -0.31 5.75 -8.69
CA GLN A 242 -1.13 6.34 -9.75
C GLN A 242 -2.62 6.26 -9.42
N ALA A 243 -3.10 5.09 -8.99
CA ALA A 243 -4.49 4.90 -8.57
C ALA A 243 -4.88 5.86 -7.44
N SER A 244 -4.04 5.94 -6.41
CA SER A 244 -4.23 6.86 -5.27
C SER A 244 -4.27 8.32 -5.72
N THR A 245 -3.36 8.72 -6.60
CA THR A 245 -3.27 10.09 -7.13
C THR A 245 -4.50 10.44 -7.94
N VAL A 246 -4.95 9.56 -8.83
CA VAL A 246 -6.18 9.76 -9.64
C VAL A 246 -7.40 9.88 -8.75
N MET A 247 -7.54 9.02 -7.73
CA MET A 247 -8.67 9.06 -6.80
C MET A 247 -8.72 10.37 -5.99
N ILE A 248 -7.57 10.82 -5.47
CA ILE A 248 -7.49 12.10 -4.74
C ILE A 248 -7.77 13.28 -5.67
N ALA A 249 -7.18 13.31 -6.86
CA ALA A 249 -7.44 14.36 -7.84
C ALA A 249 -8.93 14.41 -8.21
N PHE A 250 -9.56 13.25 -8.44
CA PHE A 250 -11.00 13.17 -8.71
C PHE A 250 -11.83 13.70 -7.54
N ALA A 251 -11.52 13.33 -6.29
CA ALA A 251 -12.21 13.82 -5.11
C ALA A 251 -12.12 15.36 -4.99
N LEU A 252 -10.94 15.93 -5.23
CA LEU A 252 -10.71 17.38 -5.21
C LEU A 252 -11.46 18.11 -6.33
N ILE A 253 -11.44 17.57 -7.56
CA ILE A 253 -12.17 18.12 -8.70
C ILE A 253 -13.68 18.13 -8.40
N GLN A 254 -14.21 17.02 -7.87
CA GLN A 254 -15.63 16.93 -7.50
C GLN A 254 -15.98 17.94 -6.41
N ALA A 255 -15.16 18.05 -5.37
CA ALA A 255 -15.40 19.01 -4.30
C ALA A 255 -15.37 20.46 -4.78
N ALA A 256 -14.44 20.79 -5.68
CA ALA A 256 -14.36 22.10 -6.32
C ALA A 256 -15.58 22.39 -7.21
N ALA A 257 -16.04 21.40 -7.99
CA ALA A 257 -17.22 21.52 -8.84
C ALA A 257 -18.51 21.75 -8.04
N ILE A 258 -18.63 21.13 -6.85
CA ILE A 258 -19.76 21.34 -5.95
C ILE A 258 -19.71 22.72 -5.27
N ALA A 259 -18.52 23.33 -5.18
CA ALA A 259 -18.29 24.68 -4.67
C ALA A 259 -18.86 24.94 -3.25
N ARG A 260 -18.88 23.91 -2.39
CA ARG A 260 -19.30 24.01 -0.99
C ARG A 260 -18.12 23.83 -0.05
N ALA A 261 -17.99 24.75 0.90
CA ALA A 261 -16.86 24.77 1.85
C ALA A 261 -16.71 23.45 2.63
N SER A 262 -17.80 22.86 3.12
CA SER A 262 -17.76 21.59 3.86
C SER A 262 -17.21 20.44 3.01
N VAL A 263 -17.61 20.35 1.74
CA VAL A 263 -17.18 19.30 0.81
C VAL A 263 -15.71 19.48 0.45
N ILE A 264 -15.26 20.72 0.22
CA ILE A 264 -13.85 21.05 -0.04
C ILE A 264 -12.98 20.67 1.16
N VAL A 265 -13.40 20.99 2.39
CA VAL A 265 -12.68 20.62 3.60
C VAL A 265 -12.53 19.10 3.71
N VAL A 266 -13.59 18.33 3.45
CA VAL A 266 -13.53 16.86 3.48
C VAL A 266 -12.54 16.31 2.45
N ALA A 267 -12.55 16.84 1.22
CA ALA A 267 -11.60 16.44 0.19
C ALA A 267 -10.14 16.75 0.58
N MET A 268 -9.89 17.94 1.12
CA MET A 268 -8.56 18.38 1.56
C MET A 268 -8.03 17.54 2.73
N VAL A 269 -8.86 17.33 3.75
CA VAL A 269 -8.50 16.49 4.91
C VAL A 269 -8.24 15.05 4.45
N GLY A 270 -9.12 14.48 3.63
CA GLY A 270 -8.93 13.13 3.10
C GLY A 270 -7.66 12.97 2.27
N ALA A 271 -7.32 13.97 1.45
CA ALA A 271 -6.06 14.00 0.69
C ALA A 271 -4.83 14.03 1.61
N VAL A 272 -4.83 14.88 2.63
CA VAL A 272 -3.74 14.97 3.62
C VAL A 272 -3.60 13.65 4.38
N VAL A 273 -4.70 13.08 4.88
CA VAL A 273 -4.70 11.81 5.63
C VAL A 273 -4.23 10.64 4.75
N SER A 274 -4.61 10.62 3.47
CA SER A 274 -4.14 9.62 2.51
C SER A 274 -2.63 9.72 2.28
N ALA A 275 -2.10 10.94 2.10
CA ALA A 275 -0.67 11.16 1.94
C ALA A 275 0.12 10.78 3.21
N LEU A 276 -0.38 11.14 4.39
CA LEU A 276 0.21 10.76 5.67
C LEU A 276 0.20 9.25 5.88
N SER A 277 -0.83 8.54 5.43
CA SER A 277 -0.93 7.09 5.54
C SER A 277 0.09 6.39 4.64
N GLY A 278 0.26 6.85 3.40
CA GLY A 278 1.33 6.36 2.52
C GLY A 278 2.73 6.62 3.09
N TRP A 279 2.95 7.80 3.67
CA TRP A 279 4.21 8.13 4.35
C TRP A 279 4.45 7.25 5.59
N ALA A 280 3.42 7.04 6.42
CA ALA A 280 3.51 6.20 7.62
C ALA A 280 3.85 4.75 7.25
N TRP A 281 3.16 4.18 6.26
CA TRP A 281 3.46 2.85 5.74
C TRP A 281 4.93 2.73 5.28
N TRP A 282 5.43 3.71 4.53
CA TRP A 282 6.84 3.76 4.13
C TRP A 282 7.77 3.74 5.35
N ARG A 283 7.51 4.62 6.33
CA ARG A 283 8.37 4.80 7.51
C ARG A 283 8.41 3.54 8.38
N ILE A 284 7.26 2.91 8.64
CA ILE A 284 7.18 1.68 9.42
C ILE A 284 7.93 0.55 8.71
N SER A 285 7.72 0.40 7.40
CA SER A 285 8.40 -0.61 6.59
C SER A 285 9.92 -0.43 6.55
N ALA A 286 10.40 0.82 6.56
CA ALA A 286 11.83 1.12 6.64
C ALA A 286 12.41 0.80 8.03
N ALA A 287 11.71 1.20 9.10
CA ALA A 287 12.12 0.92 10.48
C ALA A 287 12.23 -0.59 10.75
N TYR A 288 11.25 -1.37 10.30
CA TYR A 288 11.25 -2.83 10.41
C TYR A 288 12.49 -3.47 9.76
N ARG A 289 12.87 -3.04 8.55
CA ARG A 289 14.06 -3.56 7.85
C ARG A 289 15.37 -3.13 8.51
N HIS A 290 15.44 -1.90 9.02
CA HIS A 290 16.58 -1.45 9.82
C HIS A 290 16.78 -2.31 11.08
N TYR A 291 15.69 -2.65 11.77
CA TYR A 291 15.75 -3.53 12.92
C TYR A 291 16.27 -4.92 12.56
N LEU A 292 15.70 -5.57 11.53
CA LEU A 292 16.14 -6.90 11.09
C LEU A 292 17.63 -6.94 10.75
N ARG A 293 18.13 -5.89 10.08
CA ARG A 293 19.56 -5.72 9.83
C ARG A 293 20.37 -5.57 11.10
N HIS A 294 19.92 -4.75 12.05
CA HIS A 294 20.68 -4.47 13.26
C HIS A 294 20.89 -5.75 14.08
N VAL A 295 19.80 -6.46 14.39
CA VAL A 295 19.84 -7.70 15.18
C VAL A 295 20.78 -8.73 14.55
N THR A 296 20.72 -8.91 13.25
CA THR A 296 21.54 -9.90 12.53
C THR A 296 23.02 -9.54 12.46
N THR A 297 23.36 -8.24 12.44
CA THR A 297 24.77 -7.82 12.50
C THR A 297 25.40 -7.89 13.88
N THR A 298 24.60 -7.84 14.94
CA THR A 298 25.09 -7.86 16.33
C THR A 298 25.22 -9.25 16.91
N GLN A 299 24.59 -10.26 16.30
CA GLN A 299 24.75 -11.63 16.78
C GLN A 299 26.19 -12.13 16.53
N PRO A 300 26.89 -12.61 17.57
CA PRO A 300 28.19 -13.24 17.36
C PRO A 300 28.00 -14.45 16.44
N LYS A 301 28.86 -14.59 15.42
CA LYS A 301 28.90 -15.79 14.58
C LYS A 301 29.18 -16.98 15.50
N ARG A 302 28.13 -17.76 15.80
CA ARG A 302 28.23 -19.03 16.51
C ARG A 302 28.71 -20.12 15.55
#